data_AF-A0A838JPU6-F1
#
_entry.id   AF-A0A838JPU6-F1
#
_cell.length_a   1.000
_cell.length_b   1.000
_cell.length_c   1.000
_cell.angle_alpha   90.00
_cell.angle_beta   90.00
_cell.angle_gamma   90.00
#
_symmetry.space_group_name_H-M   'P 1'
#
loop_
_entity.id
_entity.type
_entity.pdbx_description
1 polymer ?
#
loop_
_entity_poly.entity_id
_entity_poly.type
_entity_poly.pdbx_seq_one_letter_code
_entity_poly.pdbx_strand_id
1 'polypeptide(L)'
;ENCGGGGMVEWLRQFRLFGHNAPRSYLAPAPVAADTRDVRWTRVEEGDVGYTFDLDNVFALQLDAVYADLKVGAWVLVAAPDTRRFARIESIVEVNATKGPLNDTVTKITLATGSTGISTENLRAVTVYELAGGDGSPRFVPLWGRKYADAFATDTIYVEGIYEDALARGHALILDDEKNRPQTVTCTGVAREEDGPLARLRVTFTPALTRELDTTTAVLYGNVALATHGETVASEVLGNGDASAAFQSFGVRKSPVTFVPQPGARHGAANSLQARVGGVLWHEVRNLYGRGGDERVFTTSVDEEGKMSLRFGDGNTGARLASGRDNVVARYRQGIGEGGNVGAGSLRTLLDRPVGLKGVTNPARAGGGADPETLGVARTNAPDTVRTLGRIVSLRDFEDAAREHAGVAKARATWTWEGEEQVVRLTVAGDGGDEIVDKPYENLVKELDARRDPNRKLVVASYHEVPVQVEAAIEVDPDHVVQEVQAAARNALEAYFAFDNLQFGQPVHLSDVYRVLQEVSGVVAVTISILQFEEESDRTGRQPTIALVQAHLRIDPGELAQLAGPVTISAREART
;
A
#
# COMPACT_ATOMS: atom_id res chain seq x y z
N GLU A 1 2.42 -27.75 5.49
CA GLU A 1 3.20 -28.19 4.32
C GLU A 1 2.92 -27.25 3.16
N ASN A 2 3.94 -26.85 2.40
CA ASN A 2 3.81 -25.90 1.29
C ASN A 2 2.82 -26.42 0.25
N CYS A 3 1.61 -25.86 0.25
CA CYS A 3 0.73 -25.83 -0.91
C CYS A 3 1.37 -24.90 -1.94
N GLY A 4 1.63 -25.41 -3.14
CA GLY A 4 2.04 -24.55 -4.25
C GLY A 4 1.07 -23.38 -4.36
N GLY A 5 1.60 -22.15 -4.24
CA GLY A 5 0.85 -20.95 -3.89
C GLY A 5 0.84 -20.71 -2.37
N GLY A 6 1.99 -20.30 -1.83
CA GLY A 6 2.22 -20.10 -0.41
C GLY A 6 1.60 -18.83 0.14
N GLY A 7 0.31 -18.94 0.44
CA GLY A 7 -0.15 -18.53 1.76
C GLY A 7 0.09 -19.67 2.73
N MET A 8 0.68 -19.41 3.90
CA MET A 8 0.65 -20.38 4.99
C MET A 8 -0.81 -20.46 5.47
N VAL A 9 -1.53 -21.49 5.02
CA VAL A 9 -2.92 -21.71 5.45
C VAL A 9 -2.88 -22.42 6.79
N GLU A 10 -3.23 -21.69 7.85
CA GLU A 10 -3.49 -22.29 9.15
C GLU A 10 -4.69 -23.24 9.03
N TRP A 11 -4.56 -24.44 9.57
CA TRP A 11 -5.63 -25.43 9.61
C TRP A 11 -5.90 -25.82 11.05
N LEU A 12 -7.17 -26.07 11.37
CA LEU A 12 -7.62 -26.45 12.70
C LEU A 12 -7.42 -27.94 12.93
N ARG A 13 -7.89 -28.75 11.99
CA ARG A 13 -7.91 -30.22 12.08
C ARG A 13 -7.63 -30.89 10.73
N GLN A 14 -7.14 -32.11 10.81
CA GLN A 14 -6.88 -32.99 9.67
C GLN A 14 -7.82 -34.19 9.74
N PHE A 15 -8.41 -34.55 8.61
CA PHE A 15 -9.28 -35.71 8.43
C PHE A 15 -8.73 -36.64 7.35
N ARG A 16 -9.00 -37.94 7.51
CA ARG A 16 -8.80 -38.94 6.46
C ARG A 16 -10.15 -39.38 5.91
N LEU A 17 -10.15 -40.05 4.77
CA LEU A 17 -11.37 -40.64 4.22
C LEU A 17 -11.67 -42.00 4.86
N PHE A 18 -12.95 -42.30 5.04
CA PHE A 18 -13.39 -43.63 5.46
C PHE A 18 -12.88 -44.70 4.50
N GLY A 19 -12.35 -45.80 5.05
CA GLY A 19 -11.66 -46.82 4.27
C GLY A 19 -10.15 -46.63 4.13
N HIS A 20 -9.56 -45.54 4.66
CA HIS A 20 -8.10 -45.35 4.66
C HIS A 20 -7.34 -46.55 5.25
N ASN A 21 -7.89 -47.14 6.32
CA ASN A 21 -7.33 -48.30 7.02
C ASN A 21 -7.90 -49.66 6.54
N ALA A 22 -8.74 -49.70 5.50
CA ALA A 22 -9.28 -50.97 5.01
C ALA A 22 -8.14 -51.86 4.49
N PRO A 23 -8.15 -53.19 4.66
CA PRO A 23 -7.08 -54.05 4.18
C PRO A 23 -7.11 -54.20 2.65
N ARG A 24 -5.97 -54.40 1.99
CA ARG A 24 -5.94 -54.63 0.52
C ARG A 24 -6.62 -55.91 0.07
N SER A 25 -6.80 -56.87 0.97
CA SER A 25 -7.59 -58.06 0.73
C SER A 25 -8.28 -58.50 2.03
N TYR A 26 -9.44 -59.13 1.92
CA TYR A 26 -10.15 -59.70 3.06
C TYR A 26 -10.93 -60.95 2.65
N LEU A 27 -11.36 -61.74 3.62
CA LEU A 27 -12.23 -62.88 3.38
C LEU A 27 -13.69 -62.45 3.53
N ALA A 28 -14.50 -62.70 2.50
CA ALA A 28 -15.94 -62.47 2.52
C ALA A 28 -16.68 -63.80 2.39
N PRO A 29 -17.83 -63.98 3.07
CA PRO A 29 -18.67 -65.14 2.84
C PRO A 29 -19.34 -65.04 1.47
N ALA A 30 -19.22 -66.08 0.66
CA ALA A 30 -19.91 -66.24 -0.61
C ALA A 30 -21.09 -67.22 -0.44
N PRO A 31 -22.27 -66.92 -1.01
CA PRO A 31 -23.41 -67.82 -0.94
C PRO A 31 -23.08 -69.15 -1.62
N VAL A 32 -23.24 -70.26 -0.91
CA VAL A 32 -23.25 -71.60 -1.48
C VAL A 32 -24.68 -71.89 -1.95
N ALA A 33 -24.84 -72.63 -3.05
CA ALA A 33 -26.16 -72.99 -3.57
C ALA A 33 -27.09 -73.50 -2.45
N ALA A 34 -28.36 -73.09 -2.55
CA ALA A 34 -29.34 -73.17 -1.47
C ALA A 34 -29.71 -74.61 -1.08
N ASP A 35 -28.88 -75.26 -0.25
CA ASP A 35 -29.31 -76.21 0.79
C ASP A 35 -28.16 -76.72 1.71
N THR A 36 -27.09 -75.93 1.91
CA THR A 36 -25.98 -76.32 2.80
C THR A 36 -25.83 -75.32 3.94
N ARG A 37 -25.54 -75.80 5.16
CA ARG A 37 -25.11 -74.95 6.30
C ARG A 37 -23.66 -74.48 6.15
N ASP A 38 -23.08 -74.63 4.96
CA ASP A 38 -21.67 -74.38 4.69
C ASP A 38 -21.48 -72.92 4.25
N VAL A 39 -20.53 -72.23 4.90
CA VAL A 39 -20.10 -70.88 4.50
C VAL A 39 -18.82 -71.00 3.71
N ARG A 40 -18.89 -70.72 2.40
CA ARG A 40 -17.68 -70.63 1.57
C ARG A 40 -17.07 -69.25 1.76
N TRP A 41 -15.80 -69.18 2.16
CA TRP A 41 -15.07 -67.92 2.22
C TRP A 41 -14.35 -67.69 0.89
N THR A 42 -14.59 -66.54 0.28
CA THR A 42 -13.87 -66.06 -0.90
C THR A 42 -12.95 -64.92 -0.50
N ARG A 43 -11.70 -64.97 -0.97
CA ARG A 43 -10.79 -63.83 -0.83
C ARG A 43 -11.21 -62.77 -1.84
N VAL A 44 -11.48 -61.56 -1.34
CA VAL A 44 -11.70 -60.35 -2.13
C VAL A 44 -10.41 -59.55 -2.09
N GLU A 45 -9.91 -59.15 -3.26
CA GLU A 45 -8.69 -58.37 -3.45
C GLU A 45 -9.01 -56.98 -4.01
N GLU A 46 -8.13 -56.02 -3.75
CA GLU A 46 -8.17 -54.68 -4.34
C GLU A 46 -8.22 -54.79 -5.88
N GLY A 47 -9.25 -54.21 -6.50
CA GLY A 47 -9.52 -54.30 -7.93
C GLY A 47 -10.64 -55.27 -8.31
N ASP A 48 -11.11 -56.11 -7.37
CA ASP A 48 -12.32 -56.90 -7.57
C ASP A 48 -13.56 -56.00 -7.69
N VAL A 49 -14.60 -56.49 -8.39
CA VAL A 49 -15.84 -55.75 -8.63
C VAL A 49 -16.46 -55.31 -7.30
N GLY A 50 -16.52 -53.99 -7.08
CA GLY A 50 -17.07 -53.39 -5.85
C GLY A 50 -16.05 -53.14 -4.73
N TYR A 51 -14.77 -53.49 -4.92
CA TYR A 51 -13.69 -53.24 -3.95
C TYR A 51 -12.48 -52.53 -4.59
N THR A 52 -12.66 -51.25 -4.90
CA THR A 52 -11.58 -50.35 -5.36
C THR A 52 -11.28 -49.25 -4.35
N PHE A 53 -10.06 -48.72 -4.33
CA PHE A 53 -9.69 -47.51 -3.60
C PHE A 53 -9.73 -46.26 -4.47
N ASP A 54 -10.04 -46.40 -5.76
CA ASP A 54 -10.15 -45.29 -6.70
C ASP A 54 -11.32 -44.38 -6.33
N LEU A 55 -11.08 -43.08 -6.45
CA LEU A 55 -12.11 -42.07 -6.48
C LEU A 55 -12.18 -41.53 -7.89
N ASP A 56 -13.39 -41.45 -8.44
CA ASP A 56 -13.65 -40.84 -9.73
C ASP A 56 -14.67 -39.72 -9.57
N ASN A 57 -14.21 -38.48 -9.74
CA ASN A 57 -15.03 -37.27 -9.81
C ASN A 57 -15.97 -37.08 -8.60
N VAL A 58 -15.48 -37.36 -7.39
CA VAL A 58 -16.30 -37.40 -6.17
C VAL A 58 -16.40 -36.02 -5.50
N PHE A 59 -17.62 -35.55 -5.24
CA PHE A 59 -17.90 -34.30 -4.50
C PHE A 59 -18.32 -34.52 -3.05
N ALA A 60 -18.67 -35.76 -2.71
CA ALA A 60 -19.14 -36.12 -1.39
C ALA A 60 -18.15 -37.06 -0.72
N LEU A 61 -17.44 -36.55 0.28
CA LEU A 61 -16.38 -37.26 0.97
C LEU A 61 -16.90 -37.81 2.29
N GLN A 62 -16.73 -39.12 2.49
CA GLN A 62 -16.95 -39.76 3.77
C GLN A 62 -15.67 -39.64 4.59
N LEU A 63 -15.73 -38.90 5.70
CA LEU A 63 -14.60 -38.76 6.63
C LEU A 63 -14.45 -40.02 7.47
N ASP A 64 -13.32 -40.15 8.15
CA ASP A 64 -12.94 -41.33 8.94
C ASP A 64 -13.71 -41.52 10.25
N ALA A 65 -14.48 -40.52 10.70
CA ALA A 65 -15.25 -40.55 11.93
C ALA A 65 -16.48 -39.61 11.88
N VAL A 66 -17.22 -39.53 12.99
CA VAL A 66 -18.29 -38.54 13.21
C VAL A 66 -17.72 -37.25 13.81
N TYR A 67 -17.98 -36.12 13.15
CA TYR A 67 -17.52 -34.78 13.52
C TYR A 67 -18.71 -33.83 13.72
N ALA A 68 -19.32 -33.85 14.91
CA ALA A 68 -20.55 -33.09 15.22
C ALA A 68 -20.36 -31.56 15.26
N ASP A 69 -19.13 -31.09 15.44
CA ASP A 69 -18.79 -29.67 15.53
C ASP A 69 -18.40 -29.04 14.19
N LEU A 70 -18.19 -29.85 13.14
CA LEU A 70 -17.93 -29.38 11.78
C LEU A 70 -19.15 -28.61 11.24
N LYS A 71 -18.92 -27.46 10.59
CA LYS A 71 -20.01 -26.54 10.18
C LYS A 71 -20.20 -26.50 8.67
N VAL A 72 -21.47 -26.50 8.24
CA VAL A 72 -21.84 -26.11 6.88
C VAL A 72 -21.32 -24.70 6.62
N GLY A 73 -20.70 -24.52 5.46
CA GLY A 73 -20.09 -23.27 5.05
C GLY A 73 -18.61 -23.12 5.43
N ALA A 74 -18.05 -24.01 6.25
CA ALA A 74 -16.61 -24.04 6.52
C ALA A 74 -15.84 -24.41 5.25
N TRP A 75 -14.58 -23.96 5.17
CA TRP A 75 -13.70 -24.32 4.08
C TRP A 75 -12.77 -25.45 4.47
N VAL A 76 -12.47 -26.26 3.47
CA VAL A 76 -11.52 -27.35 3.56
C VAL A 76 -10.52 -27.27 2.42
N LEU A 77 -9.31 -27.73 2.69
CA LEU A 77 -8.34 -28.09 1.67
C LEU A 77 -8.35 -29.62 1.52
N VAL A 78 -8.68 -30.10 0.34
CA VAL A 78 -8.57 -31.51 -0.02
C VAL A 78 -7.28 -31.72 -0.78
N ALA A 79 -6.37 -32.53 -0.23
CA ALA A 79 -5.07 -32.83 -0.79
C ALA A 79 -5.00 -34.32 -1.18
N ALA A 80 -4.70 -34.56 -2.45
CA ALA A 80 -4.38 -35.85 -3.08
C ALA A 80 -3.00 -35.73 -3.77
N PRO A 81 -2.37 -36.83 -4.22
CA PRO A 81 -1.02 -36.80 -4.80
C PRO A 81 -0.82 -35.74 -5.89
N ASP A 82 -1.78 -35.63 -6.81
CA ASP A 82 -1.68 -34.76 -7.99
C ASP A 82 -2.62 -33.55 -7.95
N THR A 83 -3.36 -33.37 -6.85
CA THR A 83 -4.41 -32.34 -6.75
C THR A 83 -4.54 -31.82 -5.33
N ARG A 84 -4.52 -30.49 -5.19
CA ARG A 84 -4.87 -29.80 -3.94
C ARG A 84 -5.97 -28.81 -4.26
N ARG A 85 -7.05 -28.84 -3.49
CA ARG A 85 -8.27 -28.07 -3.80
C ARG A 85 -8.88 -27.45 -2.56
N PHE A 86 -9.11 -26.14 -2.62
CA PHE A 86 -9.98 -25.45 -1.67
C PHE A 86 -11.45 -25.67 -2.03
N ALA A 87 -12.28 -25.97 -1.03
CA ALA A 87 -13.71 -26.14 -1.23
C ALA A 87 -14.49 -25.72 0.02
N ARG A 88 -15.71 -25.22 -0.19
CA ARG A 88 -16.65 -24.93 0.89
C ARG A 88 -17.55 -26.14 1.14
N ILE A 89 -17.83 -26.45 2.40
CA ILE A 89 -18.78 -27.50 2.76
C ILE A 89 -20.21 -26.98 2.51
N GLU A 90 -20.92 -27.61 1.59
CA GLU A 90 -22.32 -27.29 1.25
C GLU A 90 -23.32 -28.02 2.16
N SER A 91 -23.02 -29.26 2.51
CA SER A 91 -23.85 -30.03 3.44
C SER A 91 -23.01 -31.02 4.24
N ILE A 92 -23.52 -31.36 5.43
CA ILE A 92 -22.95 -32.33 6.36
C ILE A 92 -24.07 -33.27 6.77
N VAL A 93 -23.88 -34.57 6.58
CA VAL A 93 -24.82 -35.61 7.00
C VAL A 93 -24.07 -36.78 7.61
N GLU A 94 -24.66 -37.46 8.58
CA GLU A 94 -24.14 -38.73 9.08
C GLU A 94 -24.68 -39.88 8.21
N VAL A 95 -23.81 -40.81 7.82
CA VAL A 95 -24.16 -41.96 6.99
C VAL A 95 -23.46 -43.21 7.48
N ASN A 96 -24.10 -44.37 7.35
CA ASN A 96 -23.40 -45.64 7.47
C ASN A 96 -22.55 -45.86 6.22
N ALA A 97 -21.25 -46.03 6.41
CA ALA A 97 -20.29 -46.29 5.35
C ALA A 97 -19.75 -47.72 5.48
N THR A 98 -19.51 -48.36 4.35
CA THR A 98 -18.93 -49.71 4.31
C THR A 98 -17.80 -49.74 3.30
N LYS A 99 -16.64 -50.24 3.72
CA LYS A 99 -15.46 -50.44 2.87
C LYS A 99 -14.80 -51.76 3.22
N GLY A 100 -15.06 -52.78 2.42
CA GLY A 100 -14.57 -54.13 2.68
C GLY A 100 -15.11 -54.65 4.03
N PRO A 101 -14.23 -55.05 4.97
CA PRO A 101 -14.67 -55.49 6.29
C PRO A 101 -15.02 -54.34 7.26
N LEU A 102 -14.75 -53.09 6.88
CA LEU A 102 -15.07 -51.93 7.73
C LEU A 102 -16.52 -51.51 7.51
N ASN A 103 -17.25 -51.33 8.60
CA ASN A 103 -18.59 -50.76 8.63
C ASN A 103 -18.70 -49.86 9.85
N ASP A 104 -19.01 -48.58 9.64
CA ASP A 104 -19.17 -47.61 10.72
C ASP A 104 -20.09 -46.46 10.29
N THR A 105 -20.58 -45.69 11.26
CA THR A 105 -21.26 -44.43 11.03
C THR A 105 -20.22 -43.30 10.93
N VAL A 106 -20.27 -42.50 9.87
CA VAL A 106 -19.29 -41.44 9.61
C VAL A 106 -19.95 -40.15 9.13
N THR A 107 -19.22 -39.04 9.25
CA THR A 107 -19.61 -37.77 8.64
C THR A 107 -19.33 -37.78 7.13
N LYS A 108 -20.36 -37.53 6.33
CA LYS A 108 -20.26 -37.26 4.90
C LYS A 108 -20.43 -35.77 4.65
N ILE A 109 -19.41 -35.16 4.09
CA ILE A 109 -19.43 -33.76 3.65
C ILE A 109 -19.68 -33.71 2.15
N THR A 110 -20.54 -32.81 1.70
CA THR A 110 -20.70 -32.46 0.28
C THR A 110 -20.01 -31.12 0.05
N LEU A 111 -19.15 -31.06 -0.95
CA LEU A 111 -18.43 -29.85 -1.32
C LEU A 111 -19.26 -29.01 -2.30
N ALA A 112 -19.31 -27.70 -2.08
CA ALA A 112 -19.99 -26.75 -2.96
C ALA A 112 -19.52 -26.93 -4.40
N THR A 113 -20.50 -26.99 -5.31
CA THR A 113 -20.35 -27.45 -6.69
C THR A 113 -19.38 -26.58 -7.50
N GLY A 114 -18.34 -27.23 -8.03
CA GLY A 114 -17.60 -26.85 -9.23
C GLY A 114 -17.75 -27.95 -10.28
N SER A 115 -17.28 -27.79 -11.51
CA SER A 115 -17.54 -28.75 -12.60
C SER A 115 -16.72 -30.06 -12.57
N THR A 116 -15.87 -30.30 -11.56
CA THR A 116 -15.13 -31.57 -11.37
C THR A 116 -14.89 -31.83 -9.88
N GLY A 117 -15.06 -33.07 -9.45
CA GLY A 117 -14.86 -33.60 -8.10
C GLY A 117 -13.42 -34.06 -7.88
N ILE A 118 -13.19 -34.89 -6.88
CA ILE A 118 -11.88 -35.43 -6.54
C ILE A 118 -11.70 -36.77 -7.25
N SER A 119 -10.60 -36.89 -8.00
CA SER A 119 -10.19 -38.14 -8.66
C SER A 119 -8.79 -38.55 -8.20
N THR A 120 -8.61 -39.81 -7.84
CA THR A 120 -7.32 -40.42 -7.49
C THR A 120 -7.41 -41.93 -7.53
N GLU A 121 -6.31 -42.61 -7.88
CA GLU A 121 -6.21 -44.07 -7.85
C GLU A 121 -6.14 -44.64 -6.41
N ASN A 122 -6.06 -43.77 -5.40
CA ASN A 122 -5.97 -44.24 -4.02
C ASN A 122 -6.53 -43.23 -3.02
N LEU A 123 -7.74 -43.49 -2.51
CA LEU A 123 -8.37 -42.67 -1.47
C LEU A 123 -7.52 -42.53 -0.20
N ARG A 124 -6.58 -43.45 0.08
CA ARG A 124 -5.69 -43.35 1.26
C ARG A 124 -4.71 -42.19 1.14
N ALA A 125 -4.40 -41.79 -0.08
CA ALA A 125 -3.55 -40.64 -0.34
C ALA A 125 -4.31 -39.31 -0.22
N VAL A 126 -5.61 -39.34 0.06
CA VAL A 126 -6.43 -38.15 0.27
C VAL A 126 -6.44 -37.75 1.73
N THR A 127 -6.11 -36.49 1.97
CA THR A 127 -6.21 -35.83 3.28
C THR A 127 -7.09 -34.59 3.14
N VAL A 128 -7.97 -34.36 4.11
CA VAL A 128 -8.81 -33.16 4.16
C VAL A 128 -8.40 -32.32 5.37
N TYR A 129 -8.13 -31.04 5.17
CA TYR A 129 -7.78 -30.10 6.23
C TYR A 129 -8.90 -29.10 6.44
N GLU A 130 -9.39 -28.95 7.66
CA GLU A 130 -10.29 -27.86 8.06
C GLU A 130 -9.48 -26.58 8.24
N LEU A 131 -9.86 -25.49 7.58
CA LEU A 131 -9.06 -24.26 7.58
C LEU A 131 -9.39 -23.32 8.74
N ALA A 132 -8.38 -22.63 9.28
CA ALA A 132 -8.51 -21.71 10.39
C ALA A 132 -8.99 -20.32 9.92
N GLY A 133 -10.18 -19.96 10.37
CA GLY A 133 -10.84 -18.68 10.15
C GLY A 133 -12.29 -18.88 10.55
N GLY A 134 -12.91 -17.99 11.32
CA GLY A 134 -14.23 -18.25 11.93
C GLY A 134 -15.41 -18.56 10.97
N ASP A 135 -15.18 -18.60 9.66
CA ASP A 135 -16.07 -19.08 8.58
C ASP A 135 -15.33 -19.90 7.48
N GLY A 136 -14.06 -20.23 7.69
CA GLY A 136 -13.18 -20.98 6.78
C GLY A 136 -12.58 -20.21 5.60
N SER A 137 -13.03 -19.00 5.24
CA SER A 137 -12.54 -18.36 4.00
C SER A 137 -11.00 -18.16 4.01
N PRO A 138 -10.28 -18.52 2.93
CA PRO A 138 -8.87 -18.18 2.83
C PRO A 138 -8.77 -16.65 2.90
N ARG A 139 -7.84 -16.14 3.73
CA ARG A 139 -7.62 -14.70 3.92
C ARG A 139 -7.11 -13.99 2.65
N PHE A 140 -6.82 -14.76 1.60
CA PHE A 140 -6.16 -14.34 0.38
C PHE A 140 -6.76 -15.11 -0.81
N VAL A 141 -6.77 -14.47 -1.98
CA VAL A 141 -7.15 -15.12 -3.24
C VAL A 141 -5.92 -15.87 -3.77
N PRO A 142 -5.93 -17.22 -3.86
CA PRO A 142 -4.77 -17.96 -4.33
C PRO A 142 -4.54 -17.72 -5.83
N LEU A 143 -3.28 -17.49 -6.20
CA LEU A 143 -2.86 -17.44 -7.58
C LEU A 143 -2.89 -18.84 -8.21
N TRP A 144 -3.17 -18.89 -9.50
CA TRP A 144 -3.16 -20.14 -10.26
C TRP A 144 -1.72 -20.60 -10.54
N GLY A 145 -1.12 -21.33 -9.60
CA GLY A 145 0.30 -21.69 -9.63
C GLY A 145 0.81 -22.43 -10.87
N ARG A 146 -0.05 -23.09 -11.67
CA ARG A 146 0.38 -23.77 -12.92
C ARG A 146 0.59 -22.81 -14.10
N LYS A 147 0.10 -21.57 -14.04
CA LYS A 147 0.21 -20.58 -15.13
C LYS A 147 1.48 -19.75 -15.07
N TYR A 148 2.21 -19.81 -13.96
CA TYR A 148 3.34 -18.95 -13.71
C TYR A 148 4.64 -19.75 -13.65
N ALA A 149 5.73 -19.13 -14.12
CA ALA A 149 7.09 -19.52 -13.75
C ALA A 149 7.35 -19.12 -12.29
N ASP A 150 8.51 -19.45 -11.71
CA ASP A 150 8.79 -19.19 -10.28
C ASP A 150 8.57 -17.72 -9.86
N ALA A 151 8.71 -16.76 -10.78
CA ALA A 151 8.33 -15.36 -10.59
C ALA A 151 7.60 -14.76 -11.81
N PHE A 152 6.88 -13.64 -11.61
CA PHE A 152 6.20 -12.92 -12.70
C PHE A 152 6.14 -11.40 -12.48
N ALA A 153 6.22 -10.64 -13.58
CA ALA A 153 6.01 -9.18 -13.62
C ALA A 153 5.11 -8.83 -14.82
N THR A 154 3.79 -8.91 -14.63
CA THR A 154 2.78 -8.74 -15.69
C THR A 154 1.69 -7.76 -15.25
N ASP A 155 0.86 -7.33 -16.18
CA ASP A 155 -0.38 -6.57 -15.93
C ASP A 155 -1.62 -7.48 -15.76
N THR A 156 -1.39 -8.79 -15.77
CA THR A 156 -2.41 -9.82 -15.84
C THR A 156 -2.07 -10.95 -14.90
N ILE A 157 -3.01 -11.31 -14.04
CA ILE A 157 -2.92 -12.46 -13.14
C ILE A 157 -4.06 -13.45 -13.36
N TYR A 158 -3.83 -14.67 -12.91
CA TYR A 158 -4.72 -15.80 -12.98
C TYR A 158 -4.99 -16.26 -11.55
N VAL A 159 -6.25 -16.27 -11.15
CA VAL A 159 -6.68 -16.66 -9.80
C VAL A 159 -7.67 -17.81 -9.87
N GLU A 160 -7.69 -18.64 -8.82
CA GLU A 160 -8.62 -19.75 -8.70
C GLU A 160 -9.76 -19.39 -7.72
N GLY A 161 -10.98 -19.30 -8.24
CA GLY A 161 -12.20 -19.10 -7.45
C GLY A 161 -13.23 -18.19 -8.12
N ILE A 162 -14.40 -18.05 -7.49
CA ILE A 162 -15.53 -17.24 -7.98
C ILE A 162 -15.47 -15.89 -7.26
N TYR A 163 -14.78 -14.92 -7.86
CA TYR A 163 -14.55 -13.58 -7.30
C TYR A 163 -14.94 -12.46 -8.28
N GLU A 164 -15.70 -12.75 -9.33
CA GLU A 164 -16.01 -11.79 -10.40
C GLU A 164 -16.66 -10.51 -9.87
N ASP A 165 -17.56 -10.62 -8.89
CA ASP A 165 -18.20 -9.47 -8.25
C ASP A 165 -17.25 -8.71 -7.31
N ALA A 166 -16.34 -9.42 -6.64
CA ALA A 166 -15.39 -8.83 -5.70
C ALA A 166 -14.22 -8.11 -6.42
N LEU A 167 -13.84 -8.59 -7.60
CA LEU A 167 -12.74 -8.08 -8.42
C LEU A 167 -13.25 -7.23 -9.59
N ALA A 168 -14.44 -6.62 -9.48
CA ALA A 168 -15.04 -5.85 -10.56
C ALA A 168 -14.10 -4.75 -11.11
N ARG A 169 -14.28 -4.40 -12.39
CA ARG A 169 -13.52 -3.35 -13.06
C ARG A 169 -13.61 -2.03 -12.28
N GLY A 170 -12.47 -1.39 -12.06
CA GLY A 170 -12.33 -0.15 -11.32
C GLY A 170 -12.02 -0.33 -9.83
N HIS A 171 -12.08 -1.56 -9.29
CA HIS A 171 -11.67 -1.83 -7.92
C HIS A 171 -10.15 -1.71 -7.76
N ALA A 172 -9.75 -1.14 -6.62
CA ALA A 172 -8.36 -1.18 -6.19
C ALA A 172 -8.01 -2.58 -5.71
N LEU A 173 -6.83 -3.05 -6.11
CA LEU A 173 -6.24 -4.31 -5.69
C LEU A 173 -4.85 -4.02 -5.14
N ILE A 174 -4.37 -4.84 -4.23
CA ILE A 174 -2.97 -4.82 -3.81
C ILE A 174 -2.37 -6.19 -4.10
N LEU A 175 -1.21 -6.19 -4.75
CA LEU A 175 -0.38 -7.39 -4.91
C LEU A 175 0.90 -7.22 -4.10
N ASP A 176 1.30 -8.28 -3.41
CA ASP A 176 2.55 -8.33 -2.67
C ASP A 176 3.09 -9.76 -2.60
N ASP A 177 4.31 -9.93 -2.10
CA ASP A 177 4.92 -11.21 -1.79
C ASP A 177 5.69 -11.12 -0.46
N GLU A 178 6.49 -12.12 -0.11
CA GLU A 178 7.26 -12.12 1.16
C GLU A 178 8.23 -10.94 1.32
N LYS A 179 8.56 -10.22 0.24
CA LYS A 179 9.44 -9.05 0.27
C LYS A 179 8.76 -7.80 0.85
N ASN A 180 7.46 -7.85 1.14
CA ASN A 180 6.69 -6.77 1.76
C ASN A 180 6.85 -5.43 1.03
N ARG A 181 6.75 -5.48 -0.30
CA ARG A 181 6.80 -4.32 -1.20
C ARG A 181 5.51 -4.32 -2.02
N PRO A 182 4.37 -3.99 -1.38
CA PRO A 182 3.07 -4.08 -2.01
C PRO A 182 2.92 -3.04 -3.10
N GLN A 183 2.29 -3.44 -4.21
CA GLN A 183 1.93 -2.56 -5.30
C GLN A 183 0.40 -2.46 -5.38
N THR A 184 -0.11 -1.22 -5.38
CA THR A 184 -1.53 -0.96 -5.62
C THR A 184 -1.77 -0.90 -7.12
N VAL A 185 -2.81 -1.58 -7.59
CA VAL A 185 -3.23 -1.57 -8.99
C VAL A 185 -4.74 -1.41 -9.08
N THR A 186 -5.23 -0.96 -10.23
CA THR A 186 -6.66 -0.84 -10.52
C THR A 186 -7.07 -1.95 -11.47
N CYS A 187 -8.07 -2.75 -11.09
CA CYS A 187 -8.63 -3.79 -11.95
C CYS A 187 -9.22 -3.17 -13.23
N THR A 188 -8.75 -3.63 -14.39
CA THR A 188 -9.24 -3.20 -15.70
C THR A 188 -10.21 -4.20 -16.32
N GLY A 189 -10.17 -5.46 -15.90
CA GLY A 189 -11.06 -6.50 -16.40
C GLY A 189 -10.91 -7.82 -15.67
N VAL A 190 -12.01 -8.58 -15.63
CA VAL A 190 -12.04 -9.96 -15.15
C VAL A 190 -12.74 -10.79 -16.20
N ALA A 191 -12.08 -11.84 -16.67
CA ALA A 191 -12.62 -12.77 -17.65
C ALA A 191 -12.39 -14.21 -17.19
N ARG A 192 -13.35 -15.09 -17.49
CA ARG A 192 -13.12 -16.53 -17.36
C ARG A 192 -12.20 -16.97 -18.49
N GLU A 193 -11.09 -17.63 -18.15
CA GLU A 193 -10.13 -18.13 -19.14
C GLU A 193 -10.50 -19.54 -19.62
N GLU A 194 -11.00 -20.38 -18.71
CA GLU A 194 -11.50 -21.72 -19.01
C GLU A 194 -12.76 -22.00 -18.18
N ASP A 195 -13.77 -22.60 -18.82
CA ASP A 195 -14.87 -23.25 -18.11
C ASP A 195 -14.38 -24.62 -17.62
N GLY A 196 -13.76 -24.63 -16.44
CA GLY A 196 -13.25 -25.80 -15.74
C GLY A 196 -13.73 -25.85 -14.27
N PRO A 197 -13.34 -26.89 -13.50
CA PRO A 197 -13.80 -27.14 -12.12
C PRO A 197 -13.62 -26.01 -11.13
N LEU A 198 -12.62 -25.18 -11.37
CA LEU A 198 -12.35 -23.94 -10.67
C LEU A 198 -12.70 -22.83 -11.66
N ALA A 199 -13.51 -21.85 -11.25
CA ALA A 199 -13.58 -20.61 -12.01
C ALA A 199 -12.15 -20.04 -12.04
N ARG A 200 -11.53 -20.09 -13.21
CA ARG A 200 -10.19 -19.57 -13.46
C ARG A 200 -10.37 -18.19 -14.06
N LEU A 201 -10.07 -17.20 -13.25
CA LEU A 201 -10.28 -15.81 -13.62
C LEU A 201 -8.94 -15.24 -14.08
N ARG A 202 -8.92 -14.74 -15.31
CA ARG A 202 -7.92 -13.80 -15.77
C ARG A 202 -8.32 -12.41 -15.31
N VAL A 203 -7.53 -11.84 -14.41
CA VAL A 203 -7.68 -10.49 -13.88
C VAL A 203 -6.62 -9.62 -14.51
N THR A 204 -7.04 -8.61 -15.28
CA THR A 204 -6.14 -7.61 -15.85
C THR A 204 -6.21 -6.34 -15.02
N PHE A 205 -5.11 -5.63 -14.88
CA PHE A 205 -5.03 -4.40 -14.07
C PHE A 205 -4.02 -3.41 -14.63
N THR A 206 -4.04 -2.19 -14.08
CA THR A 206 -3.09 -1.12 -14.41
C THR A 206 -2.69 -0.36 -13.14
N PRO A 207 -1.43 0.07 -12.98
CA PRO A 207 -0.29 -0.18 -13.86
C PRO A 207 0.18 -1.64 -13.84
N ALA A 208 1.04 -2.02 -14.79
CA ALA A 208 1.72 -3.31 -14.77
C ALA A 208 2.63 -3.41 -13.53
N LEU A 209 2.93 -4.65 -13.10
CA LEU A 209 3.84 -4.86 -11.98
C LEU A 209 5.23 -4.29 -12.29
N THR A 210 5.76 -3.46 -11.39
CA THR A 210 7.08 -2.81 -11.55
C THR A 210 8.24 -3.71 -11.11
N ARG A 211 7.91 -4.82 -10.45
CA ARG A 211 8.86 -5.84 -10.00
C ARG A 211 8.31 -7.23 -10.23
N GLU A 212 9.20 -8.20 -10.25
CA GLU A 212 8.82 -9.60 -10.19
C GLU A 212 8.32 -9.98 -8.78
N LEU A 213 7.18 -10.66 -8.74
CA LEU A 213 6.62 -11.28 -7.55
C LEU A 213 6.98 -12.76 -7.53
N ASP A 214 7.41 -13.26 -6.39
CA ASP A 214 7.61 -14.71 -6.18
C ASP A 214 6.25 -15.41 -6.16
N THR A 215 6.01 -16.32 -7.11
CA THR A 215 4.73 -17.04 -7.21
C THR A 215 4.37 -17.86 -5.99
N THR A 216 5.39 -18.31 -5.26
CA THR A 216 5.20 -19.13 -4.06
C THR A 216 4.79 -18.30 -2.87
N THR A 217 4.98 -16.98 -2.85
CA THR A 217 4.57 -16.13 -1.72
C THR A 217 3.66 -14.98 -2.12
N ALA A 218 3.37 -14.85 -3.42
CA ALA A 218 2.52 -13.79 -3.94
C ALA A 218 1.07 -13.92 -3.47
N VAL A 219 0.52 -12.78 -3.08
CA VAL A 219 -0.80 -12.62 -2.49
C VAL A 219 -1.56 -11.51 -3.20
N LEU A 220 -2.84 -11.75 -3.49
CA LEU A 220 -3.77 -10.75 -3.97
C LEU A 220 -4.76 -10.34 -2.86
N TYR A 221 -4.79 -9.04 -2.55
CA TYR A 221 -5.80 -8.41 -1.72
C TYR A 221 -6.90 -7.80 -2.60
N GLY A 222 -8.11 -8.34 -2.51
CA GLY A 222 -9.28 -7.86 -3.28
C GLY A 222 -10.23 -6.94 -2.52
N ASN A 223 -10.20 -6.96 -1.18
CA ASN A 223 -11.03 -6.15 -0.29
C ASN A 223 -10.32 -4.86 0.13
N VAL A 224 -9.76 -4.13 -0.85
CA VAL A 224 -8.98 -2.91 -0.60
C VAL A 224 -9.91 -1.71 -0.54
N ALA A 225 -9.76 -0.90 0.50
CA ALA A 225 -10.43 0.39 0.64
C ALA A 225 -9.39 1.50 0.70
N LEU A 226 -9.66 2.61 0.01
CA LEU A 226 -8.86 3.81 0.15
C LEU A 226 -9.09 4.42 1.53
N ALA A 227 -8.00 4.72 2.23
CA ALA A 227 -8.01 5.36 3.53
C ALA A 227 -7.16 6.64 3.48
N THR A 228 -7.54 7.62 4.30
CA THR A 228 -6.81 8.89 4.47
C THR A 228 -6.77 9.22 5.95
N HIS A 229 -5.76 9.98 6.40
CA HIS A 229 -5.62 10.38 7.81
C HIS A 229 -6.67 11.43 8.24
N GLY A 230 -7.03 11.45 9.52
CA GLY A 230 -7.86 12.49 10.16
C GLY A 230 -9.13 11.97 10.84
N GLU A 231 -9.38 12.43 12.07
CA GLU A 231 -10.58 12.13 12.88
C GLU A 231 -11.80 12.90 12.34
N THR A 232 -12.95 12.25 12.18
CA THR A 232 -14.16 12.92 11.70
C THR A 232 -14.87 13.68 12.83
N VAL A 233 -15.00 14.99 12.67
CA VAL A 233 -15.88 15.85 13.48
C VAL A 233 -17.20 15.99 12.73
N ALA A 234 -18.22 15.24 13.16
CA ALA A 234 -19.43 15.06 12.35
C ALA A 234 -20.41 16.24 12.36
N SER A 235 -20.53 16.98 13.47
CA SER A 235 -21.53 18.06 13.63
C SER A 235 -21.11 19.04 14.72
N GLU A 236 -20.14 19.89 14.42
CA GLU A 236 -19.75 20.97 15.32
C GLU A 236 -20.60 22.22 15.11
N VAL A 237 -21.23 22.71 16.18
CA VAL A 237 -21.91 24.01 16.17
C VAL A 237 -20.88 25.12 16.29
N LEU A 238 -20.75 25.92 15.22
CA LEU A 238 -19.87 27.07 15.18
C LEU A 238 -20.50 28.31 15.81
N GLY A 239 -21.81 28.49 15.67
CA GLY A 239 -22.54 29.59 16.29
C GLY A 239 -23.90 29.90 15.65
N ASN A 240 -24.33 31.15 15.87
CA ASN A 240 -25.61 31.70 15.42
C ASN A 240 -25.41 32.58 14.20
N GLY A 241 -26.15 32.35 13.13
CA GLY A 241 -26.24 33.28 12.01
C GLY A 241 -27.10 34.49 12.37
N ASP A 242 -26.76 35.64 11.79
CA ASP A 242 -27.51 36.89 11.89
C ASP A 242 -27.71 37.53 10.50
N ALA A 243 -28.93 37.56 9.98
CA ALA A 243 -29.22 38.12 8.66
C ALA A 243 -28.93 39.63 8.53
N SER A 244 -28.78 40.35 9.64
CA SER A 244 -28.44 41.77 9.64
C SER A 244 -26.94 42.02 9.49
N ALA A 245 -26.10 41.05 9.85
CA ALA A 245 -24.65 41.19 9.86
C ALA A 245 -24.01 40.73 8.54
N ALA A 246 -23.17 41.59 7.97
CA ALA A 246 -22.35 41.27 6.80
C ALA A 246 -21.05 40.56 7.20
N PHE A 247 -20.51 39.73 6.30
CA PHE A 247 -19.20 39.10 6.44
C PHE A 247 -18.96 38.37 7.77
N GLN A 248 -19.99 37.69 8.29
CA GLN A 248 -19.87 36.96 9.54
C GLN A 248 -18.79 35.89 9.45
N SER A 249 -18.03 35.76 10.54
CA SER A 249 -16.91 34.83 10.63
C SER A 249 -17.04 33.92 11.84
N PHE A 250 -16.67 32.65 11.64
CA PHE A 250 -16.73 31.62 12.67
C PHE A 250 -15.47 30.77 12.62
N GLY A 251 -14.82 30.56 13.77
CA GLY A 251 -13.67 29.65 13.90
C GLY A 251 -14.13 28.23 14.21
N VAL A 252 -13.44 27.24 13.65
CA VAL A 252 -13.59 25.85 14.11
C VAL A 252 -12.87 25.68 15.45
N ARG A 253 -13.41 24.83 16.33
CA ARG A 253 -12.85 24.57 17.66
C ARG A 253 -11.73 23.56 17.64
N LYS A 254 -11.81 22.55 16.78
CA LYS A 254 -10.75 21.55 16.60
C LYS A 254 -9.93 21.91 15.35
N SER A 255 -8.65 22.15 15.55
CA SER A 255 -7.66 22.37 14.50
C SER A 255 -6.45 21.49 14.80
N PRO A 256 -5.58 21.20 13.82
CA PRO A 256 -5.67 21.58 12.40
C PRO A 256 -6.75 20.79 11.63
N VAL A 257 -7.36 21.42 10.62
CA VAL A 257 -8.32 20.79 9.70
C VAL A 257 -7.57 20.00 8.62
N THR A 258 -7.99 18.78 8.35
CA THR A 258 -7.38 17.91 7.35
C THR A 258 -7.56 18.45 5.94
N PHE A 259 -6.46 18.51 5.20
CA PHE A 259 -6.43 18.68 3.74
C PHE A 259 -6.21 17.33 3.07
N VAL A 260 -6.94 17.08 1.98
CA VAL A 260 -6.83 15.86 1.18
C VAL A 260 -6.53 16.22 -0.27
N PRO A 261 -5.73 15.39 -0.99
CA PRO A 261 -5.52 15.57 -2.41
C PRO A 261 -6.87 15.61 -3.15
N GLN A 262 -7.10 16.68 -3.91
CA GLN A 262 -8.32 16.86 -4.68
C GLN A 262 -7.99 17.37 -6.09
N PRO A 263 -8.35 16.61 -7.14
CA PRO A 263 -8.14 17.05 -8.52
C PRO A 263 -8.81 18.40 -8.80
N GLY A 264 -8.05 19.35 -9.34
CA GLY A 264 -8.54 20.70 -9.68
C GLY A 264 -8.74 21.63 -8.49
N ALA A 265 -8.42 21.19 -7.27
CA ALA A 265 -8.26 22.12 -6.15
C ALA A 265 -6.98 22.95 -6.36
N ARG A 266 -6.96 24.15 -5.77
CA ARG A 266 -5.77 25.01 -5.79
C ARG A 266 -4.65 24.29 -5.04
N HIS A 267 -3.43 24.24 -5.60
CA HIS A 267 -2.30 23.57 -4.96
C HIS A 267 -2.54 22.06 -4.77
N GLY A 268 -3.39 21.43 -5.57
CA GLY A 268 -3.62 19.98 -5.53
C GLY A 268 -4.40 19.42 -4.32
N ALA A 269 -4.75 20.25 -3.34
CA ALA A 269 -5.43 19.81 -2.12
C ALA A 269 -6.61 20.72 -1.74
N ALA A 270 -7.62 20.12 -1.13
CA ALA A 270 -8.76 20.82 -0.55
C ALA A 270 -8.93 20.43 0.91
N ASN A 271 -9.39 21.37 1.72
CA ASN A 271 -9.76 21.04 3.10
C ASN A 271 -11.01 20.14 3.11
N SER A 272 -11.17 19.37 4.18
CA SER A 272 -12.30 18.46 4.37
C SER A 272 -13.58 19.14 4.89
N LEU A 273 -13.60 20.47 4.98
CA LEU A 273 -14.64 21.21 5.68
C LEU A 273 -15.91 21.34 4.84
N GLN A 274 -17.04 21.09 5.48
CA GLN A 274 -18.37 21.30 4.95
C GLN A 274 -19.17 22.14 5.94
N ALA A 275 -19.63 23.31 5.50
CA ALA A 275 -20.46 24.19 6.30
C ALA A 275 -21.94 24.06 5.93
N ARG A 276 -22.80 23.94 6.93
CA ARG A 276 -24.26 23.98 6.78
C ARG A 276 -24.85 25.10 7.63
N VAL A 277 -25.81 25.83 7.06
CA VAL A 277 -26.55 26.88 7.77
C VAL A 277 -28.03 26.53 7.70
N GLY A 278 -28.65 26.28 8.86
CA GLY A 278 -30.03 25.79 8.92
C GLY A 278 -30.24 24.46 8.18
N GLY A 279 -29.22 23.59 8.18
CA GLY A 279 -29.23 22.30 7.48
C GLY A 279 -28.88 22.36 5.99
N VAL A 280 -28.78 23.55 5.38
CA VAL A 280 -28.46 23.73 3.97
C VAL A 280 -26.95 23.83 3.76
N LEU A 281 -26.40 23.11 2.79
CA LEU A 281 -24.97 23.14 2.45
C LEU A 281 -24.57 24.47 1.80
N TRP A 282 -23.44 25.03 2.26
CA TRP A 282 -22.75 26.16 1.66
C TRP A 282 -21.47 25.67 1.00
N HIS A 283 -21.02 26.37 -0.04
CA HIS A 283 -19.87 25.98 -0.86
C HIS A 283 -18.67 26.87 -0.61
N GLU A 284 -17.51 26.26 -0.40
CA GLU A 284 -16.27 27.03 -0.29
C GLU A 284 -15.89 27.61 -1.66
N VAL A 285 -15.45 28.87 -1.66
CA VAL A 285 -14.91 29.56 -2.82
C VAL A 285 -13.59 30.23 -2.48
N ARG A 286 -12.76 30.49 -3.50
CA ARG A 286 -11.46 31.16 -3.34
C ARG A 286 -11.58 32.56 -2.76
N ASN A 287 -12.53 33.32 -3.28
CA ASN A 287 -12.84 34.67 -2.83
C ASN A 287 -14.33 34.94 -3.07
N LEU A 288 -14.87 35.87 -2.30
CA LEU A 288 -16.25 36.34 -2.44
C LEU A 288 -16.42 37.29 -3.63
N TYR A 289 -15.32 37.86 -4.13
CA TYR A 289 -15.35 38.78 -5.26
C TYR A 289 -15.90 38.11 -6.53
N GLY A 290 -16.81 38.79 -7.21
CA GLY A 290 -17.43 38.29 -8.43
C GLY A 290 -18.52 37.22 -8.21
N ARG A 291 -18.91 36.95 -6.96
CA ARG A 291 -20.04 36.06 -6.61
C ARG A 291 -21.33 36.87 -6.48
N GLY A 292 -22.45 36.27 -6.85
CA GLY A 292 -23.79 36.82 -6.68
C GLY A 292 -24.20 36.93 -5.21
N GLY A 293 -25.05 37.92 -4.89
CA GLY A 293 -25.48 38.22 -3.54
C GLY A 293 -26.38 37.17 -2.88
N ASP A 294 -26.89 36.22 -3.64
CA ASP A 294 -27.71 35.08 -3.21
C ASP A 294 -26.96 33.74 -3.23
N GLU A 295 -25.70 33.74 -3.70
CA GLU A 295 -24.88 32.53 -3.74
C GLU A 295 -24.49 32.07 -2.33
N ARG A 296 -24.81 30.82 -1.97
CA ARG A 296 -24.45 30.21 -0.68
C ARG A 296 -22.98 29.83 -0.64
N VAL A 297 -22.12 30.81 -0.46
CA VAL A 297 -20.67 30.65 -0.50
C VAL A 297 -19.96 31.16 0.75
N PHE A 298 -18.82 30.58 1.06
CA PHE A 298 -17.92 31.03 2.12
C PHE A 298 -16.46 30.90 1.69
N THR A 299 -15.58 31.60 2.38
CA THR A 299 -14.12 31.46 2.22
C THR A 299 -13.52 30.95 3.53
N THR A 300 -12.45 30.16 3.47
CA THR A 300 -11.68 29.77 4.66
C THR A 300 -10.35 30.50 4.74
N SER A 301 -9.87 30.74 5.96
CA SER A 301 -8.50 31.17 6.23
C SER A 301 -7.91 30.40 7.41
N VAL A 302 -6.59 30.25 7.42
CA VAL A 302 -5.83 29.63 8.51
C VAL A 302 -4.87 30.70 9.06
N ASP A 303 -4.80 30.84 10.38
CA ASP A 303 -3.87 31.76 11.06
C ASP A 303 -2.51 31.08 11.37
N GLU A 304 -1.61 31.82 12.02
CA GLU A 304 -0.25 31.37 12.36
C GLU A 304 -0.27 30.19 13.34
N GLU A 305 -1.30 30.10 14.18
CA GLU A 305 -1.53 29.01 15.12
C GLU A 305 -2.22 27.78 14.48
N GLY A 306 -2.46 27.80 13.16
CA GLY A 306 -3.08 26.71 12.42
C GLY A 306 -4.60 26.59 12.62
N LYS A 307 -5.24 27.63 13.18
CA LYS A 307 -6.68 27.66 13.43
C LYS A 307 -7.43 28.12 12.19
N MET A 308 -8.40 27.31 11.77
CA MET A 308 -9.23 27.61 10.61
C MET A 308 -10.45 28.46 10.99
N SER A 309 -10.75 29.46 10.15
CA SER A 309 -11.97 30.25 10.25
C SER A 309 -12.69 30.36 8.91
N LEU A 310 -14.01 30.44 8.96
CA LEU A 310 -14.89 30.64 7.82
C LEU A 310 -15.33 32.09 7.80
N ARG A 311 -15.52 32.64 6.61
CA ARG A 311 -16.12 33.97 6.39
C ARG A 311 -17.19 33.87 5.31
N PHE A 312 -18.39 34.35 5.63
CA PHE A 312 -19.57 34.32 4.76
C PHE A 312 -19.74 35.65 3.99
N GLY A 313 -20.73 35.70 3.11
CA GLY A 313 -21.03 36.87 2.27
C GLY A 313 -21.68 38.05 3.00
N ASP A 314 -21.83 39.15 2.27
CA ASP A 314 -22.45 40.39 2.71
C ASP A 314 -23.81 40.67 2.04
N GLY A 315 -24.32 39.74 1.24
CA GLY A 315 -25.54 39.91 0.45
C GLY A 315 -25.34 40.56 -0.92
N ASN A 316 -24.11 40.99 -1.25
CA ASN A 316 -23.73 41.44 -2.59
C ASN A 316 -22.71 40.50 -3.23
N THR A 317 -21.74 40.06 -2.43
CA THR A 317 -20.64 39.16 -2.77
C THR A 317 -20.80 37.86 -1.97
N GLY A 318 -21.84 37.10 -2.32
CA GLY A 318 -22.31 35.94 -1.57
C GLY A 318 -23.43 36.26 -0.58
N ALA A 319 -24.22 35.23 -0.27
CA ALA A 319 -25.39 35.30 0.60
C ALA A 319 -25.03 35.63 2.06
N ARG A 320 -25.92 36.36 2.72
CA ARG A 320 -25.92 36.50 4.18
C ARG A 320 -26.49 35.25 4.83
N LEU A 321 -26.07 35.00 6.07
CA LEU A 321 -26.62 33.92 6.86
C LEU A 321 -28.07 34.19 7.24
N ALA A 322 -28.88 33.14 7.28
CA ALA A 322 -30.21 33.23 7.90
C ALA A 322 -30.05 33.37 9.42
N SER A 323 -30.87 34.23 10.06
CA SER A 323 -30.90 34.34 11.51
C SER A 323 -31.36 33.04 12.15
N GLY A 324 -30.63 32.53 13.13
CA GLY A 324 -31.00 31.31 13.83
C GLY A 324 -30.09 31.01 15.00
N ARG A 325 -30.55 30.11 15.87
CA ARG A 325 -29.78 29.63 17.02
C ARG A 325 -29.10 28.32 16.66
N ASP A 326 -27.80 28.23 16.95
CA ASP A 326 -26.94 27.07 16.74
C ASP A 326 -27.05 26.52 15.30
N ASN A 327 -27.34 27.42 14.35
CA ASN A 327 -27.72 27.04 12.99
C ASN A 327 -26.52 26.98 12.05
N VAL A 328 -25.34 27.48 12.44
CA VAL A 328 -24.10 27.36 11.69
C VAL A 328 -23.34 26.13 12.19
N VAL A 329 -23.31 25.08 11.38
CA VAL A 329 -22.74 23.77 11.74
C VAL A 329 -21.68 23.38 10.72
N ALA A 330 -20.54 22.87 11.19
CA ALA A 330 -19.48 22.34 10.35
C ALA A 330 -19.30 20.84 10.55
N ARG A 331 -19.01 20.15 9.45
CA ARG A 331 -18.45 18.80 9.42
C ARG A 331 -17.09 18.88 8.78
N TYR A 332 -16.07 18.34 9.42
CA TYR A 332 -14.70 18.37 8.91
C TYR A 332 -13.90 17.23 9.53
N ARG A 333 -12.64 17.10 9.12
CA ARG A 333 -11.71 16.17 9.74
C ARG A 333 -10.59 16.92 10.45
N GLN A 334 -10.15 16.41 11.59
CA GLN A 334 -9.06 16.95 12.37
C GLN A 334 -7.83 16.04 12.21
N GLY A 335 -6.67 16.65 11.96
CA GLY A 335 -5.39 15.96 11.86
C GLY A 335 -4.76 16.15 10.48
N ILE A 336 -3.50 16.56 10.47
CA ILE A 336 -2.58 16.66 9.33
C ILE A 336 -1.19 16.24 9.81
N GLY A 337 -0.22 16.24 8.91
CA GLY A 337 1.17 16.06 9.29
C GLY A 337 1.72 14.67 9.08
N GLU A 338 3.02 14.57 9.38
CA GLU A 338 3.78 13.32 9.34
C GLU A 338 3.28 12.30 10.36
N GLY A 339 2.58 12.75 11.42
CA GLY A 339 1.93 11.85 12.38
C GLY A 339 0.87 10.94 11.76
N GLY A 340 0.41 11.22 10.53
CA GLY A 340 -0.42 10.33 9.74
C GLY A 340 0.33 9.25 8.96
N ASN A 341 1.65 9.37 8.83
CA ASN A 341 2.51 8.43 8.12
C ASN A 341 2.85 7.27 9.06
N VAL A 342 2.32 6.08 8.75
CA VAL A 342 2.50 4.89 9.58
C VAL A 342 3.03 3.72 8.76
N GLY A 343 3.86 2.90 9.38
CA GLY A 343 4.46 1.73 8.73
C GLY A 343 3.42 0.70 8.29
N ALA A 344 3.83 -0.19 7.39
CA ALA A 344 3.05 -1.34 6.97
C ALA A 344 2.57 -2.16 8.17
N GLY A 345 1.33 -2.61 8.13
CA GLY A 345 0.69 -3.43 9.16
C GLY A 345 0.41 -2.71 10.48
N SER A 346 0.53 -1.39 10.57
CA SER A 346 0.26 -0.63 11.81
C SER A 346 -1.24 -0.36 12.05
N LEU A 347 -2.03 -0.22 10.98
CA LEU A 347 -3.46 0.09 11.03
C LEU A 347 -4.28 -1.18 11.24
N ARG A 348 -4.43 -1.62 12.50
CA ARG A 348 -5.15 -2.85 12.86
C ARG A 348 -6.47 -2.63 13.61
N THR A 349 -6.63 -1.46 14.20
CA THR A 349 -7.76 -1.17 15.10
C THR A 349 -8.99 -0.73 14.31
N LEU A 350 -10.06 -1.52 14.42
CA LEU A 350 -11.37 -1.17 13.88
C LEU A 350 -12.12 -0.26 14.86
N LEU A 351 -12.46 0.94 14.41
CA LEU A 351 -13.35 1.86 15.16
C LEU A 351 -14.81 1.38 15.12
N ASP A 352 -15.25 0.91 13.94
CA ASP A 352 -16.56 0.30 13.72
C ASP A 352 -16.39 -1.14 13.20
N ARG A 353 -17.34 -2.02 13.56
CA ARG A 353 -17.32 -3.45 13.19
C ARG A 353 -18.62 -3.85 12.48
N PRO A 354 -18.79 -3.49 11.19
CA PRO A 354 -19.90 -3.99 10.39
C PRO A 354 -19.89 -5.53 10.32
N VAL A 355 -21.06 -6.12 10.10
CA VAL A 355 -21.23 -7.58 10.04
C VAL A 355 -20.32 -8.17 8.95
N GLY A 356 -19.53 -9.18 9.31
CA GLY A 356 -18.59 -9.85 8.40
C GLY A 356 -17.16 -9.30 8.41
N LEU A 357 -16.91 -8.12 9.00
CA LEU A 357 -15.56 -7.55 9.11
C LEU A 357 -14.86 -8.03 10.39
N LYS A 358 -13.83 -8.88 10.22
CA LYS A 358 -13.06 -9.45 11.35
C LYS A 358 -11.83 -8.64 11.74
N GLY A 359 -11.22 -7.94 10.79
CA GLY A 359 -10.00 -7.18 11.00
C GLY A 359 -9.67 -6.30 9.79
N VAL A 360 -8.74 -5.37 10.00
CA VAL A 360 -8.16 -4.52 8.97
C VAL A 360 -6.64 -4.54 9.12
N THR A 361 -5.94 -4.33 8.02
CA THR A 361 -4.50 -4.10 8.00
C THR A 361 -4.19 -3.19 6.82
N ASN A 362 -3.06 -2.48 6.87
CA ASN A 362 -2.50 -1.75 5.73
C ASN A 362 -1.28 -2.52 5.20
N PRO A 363 -1.37 -3.25 4.08
CA PRO A 363 -0.20 -3.95 3.53
C PRO A 363 0.94 -2.98 3.21
N ALA A 364 0.62 -1.81 2.66
CA ALA A 364 1.57 -0.73 2.39
C ALA A 364 1.68 0.25 3.58
N ARG A 365 2.81 0.95 3.71
CA ARG A 365 2.91 2.13 4.58
C ARG A 365 1.88 3.17 4.17
N ALA A 366 1.28 3.87 5.13
CA ALA A 366 0.55 5.10 4.85
C ALA A 366 1.56 6.24 4.75
N GLY A 367 1.48 7.04 3.69
CA GLY A 367 2.39 8.14 3.41
C GLY A 367 1.67 9.34 2.79
N GLY A 368 2.44 10.35 2.39
CA GLY A 368 1.93 11.59 1.80
C GLY A 368 1.32 12.57 2.82
N GLY A 369 1.41 12.29 4.11
CA GLY A 369 1.16 13.26 5.17
C GLY A 369 2.34 14.21 5.32
N ALA A 370 2.06 15.51 5.29
CA ALA A 370 3.04 16.58 5.38
C ALA A 370 2.64 17.54 6.50
N ASP A 371 3.62 17.99 7.27
CA ASP A 371 3.40 19.02 8.29
C ASP A 371 3.05 20.37 7.63
N PRO A 372 2.28 21.22 8.30
CA PRO A 372 1.99 22.55 7.77
C PRO A 372 3.28 23.34 7.54
N GLU A 373 3.31 24.08 6.43
CA GLU A 373 4.46 24.87 6.02
C GLU A 373 4.89 25.85 7.12
N THR A 374 6.19 25.89 7.42
CA THR A 374 6.73 26.83 8.42
C THR A 374 6.76 28.26 7.87
N LEU A 375 6.75 29.26 8.76
CA LEU A 375 6.85 30.66 8.37
C LEU A 375 8.09 30.99 7.51
N GLY A 376 9.21 30.28 7.73
CA GLY A 376 10.43 30.48 6.94
C GLY A 376 10.26 30.02 5.49
N VAL A 377 9.64 28.85 5.30
CA VAL A 377 9.34 28.31 3.98
C VAL A 377 8.26 29.17 3.29
N ALA A 378 7.20 29.55 4.03
CA ALA A 378 6.14 30.42 3.52
C ALA A 378 6.66 31.79 3.04
N ARG A 379 7.65 32.39 3.72
CA ARG A 379 8.30 33.63 3.26
C ARG A 379 9.02 33.47 1.92
N THR A 380 9.56 32.28 1.66
CA THR A 380 10.27 31.96 0.44
C THR A 380 9.28 31.70 -0.71
N ASN A 381 8.17 31.02 -0.43
CA ASN A 381 7.18 30.60 -1.42
C ASN A 381 6.10 31.66 -1.73
N ALA A 382 5.70 32.49 -0.76
CA ALA A 382 4.61 33.46 -0.94
C ALA A 382 4.78 34.41 -2.14
N PRO A 383 5.99 34.96 -2.45
CA PRO A 383 6.18 35.83 -3.60
C PRO A 383 5.90 35.16 -4.95
N ASP A 384 6.06 33.84 -5.04
CA ASP A 384 6.02 33.11 -6.32
C ASP A 384 4.60 33.09 -6.92
N THR A 385 3.58 33.09 -6.05
CA THR A 385 2.16 33.21 -6.44
C THR A 385 1.85 34.50 -7.19
N VAL A 386 2.63 35.56 -6.95
CA VAL A 386 2.48 36.87 -7.61
C VAL A 386 3.40 37.00 -8.81
N ARG A 387 4.58 36.37 -8.78
CA ARG A 387 5.57 36.43 -9.87
C ARG A 387 5.10 35.72 -11.13
N THR A 388 4.49 34.56 -10.99
CA THR A 388 4.06 33.73 -12.13
C THR A 388 2.76 34.23 -12.76
N LEU A 389 1.97 35.06 -12.05
CA LEU A 389 0.60 35.46 -12.43
C LEU A 389 -0.26 34.27 -12.91
N GLY A 390 0.02 33.06 -12.41
CA GLY A 390 -0.64 31.82 -12.80
C GLY A 390 -0.21 31.22 -14.13
N ARG A 391 0.92 31.63 -14.72
CA ARG A 391 1.50 31.07 -15.95
C ARG A 391 2.89 30.50 -15.70
N ILE A 392 3.20 29.39 -16.38
CA ILE A 392 4.50 28.70 -16.27
C ILE A 392 5.24 28.84 -17.59
N VAL A 393 6.40 29.51 -17.58
CA VAL A 393 7.16 29.81 -18.81
C VAL A 393 8.63 29.41 -18.68
N SER A 394 9.30 29.84 -17.61
CA SER A 394 10.71 29.54 -17.35
C SER A 394 10.88 28.25 -16.56
N LEU A 395 12.09 27.67 -16.57
CA LEU A 395 12.41 26.49 -15.73
C LEU A 395 12.12 26.74 -14.25
N ARG A 396 12.45 27.93 -13.76
CA ARG A 396 12.15 28.34 -12.39
C ARG A 396 10.64 28.36 -12.12
N ASP A 397 9.82 28.82 -13.07
CA ASP A 397 8.36 28.79 -12.89
C ASP A 397 7.84 27.35 -12.79
N PHE A 398 8.46 26.37 -13.46
CA PHE A 398 8.11 24.95 -13.30
C PHE A 398 8.45 24.44 -11.90
N GLU A 399 9.63 24.80 -11.38
CA GLU A 399 10.05 24.45 -10.01
C GLU A 399 9.11 25.07 -8.98
N ASP A 400 8.83 26.36 -9.10
CA ASP A 400 7.98 27.12 -8.18
C ASP A 400 6.54 26.60 -8.23
N ALA A 401 5.98 26.38 -9.44
CA ALA A 401 4.63 25.86 -9.61
C ALA A 401 4.45 24.42 -9.13
N ALA A 402 5.51 23.62 -9.14
CA ALA A 402 5.50 22.27 -8.58
C ALA A 402 5.56 22.30 -7.06
N ARG A 403 6.43 23.12 -6.46
CA ARG A 403 6.50 23.30 -5.00
C ARG A 403 5.23 23.92 -4.41
N GLU A 404 4.47 24.65 -5.22
CA GLU A 404 3.11 25.09 -4.88
C GLU A 404 2.11 23.94 -4.75
N HIS A 405 2.38 22.74 -5.27
CA HIS A 405 1.47 21.59 -5.17
C HIS A 405 1.65 20.87 -3.84
N ALA A 406 0.54 20.59 -3.14
CA ALA A 406 0.55 19.87 -1.88
C ALA A 406 1.16 18.47 -2.05
N GLY A 407 2.13 18.15 -1.20
CA GLY A 407 2.87 16.89 -1.26
C GLY A 407 4.12 16.93 -2.16
N VAL A 408 4.49 18.09 -2.72
CA VAL A 408 5.81 18.29 -3.34
C VAL A 408 6.68 19.10 -2.39
N ALA A 409 7.73 18.47 -1.85
CA ALA A 409 8.71 19.13 -0.98
C ALA A 409 9.84 19.79 -1.79
N LYS A 410 10.28 19.14 -2.88
CA LYS A 410 11.33 19.65 -3.76
C LYS A 410 10.99 19.49 -5.23
N ALA A 411 11.47 20.45 -6.02
CA ALA A 411 11.38 20.40 -7.46
C ALA A 411 12.64 20.98 -8.12
N ARG A 412 13.08 20.37 -9.22
CA ARG A 412 14.15 20.90 -10.08
C ARG A 412 13.80 20.70 -11.55
N ALA A 413 13.84 21.77 -12.32
CA ALA A 413 13.53 21.75 -13.75
C ALA A 413 14.80 21.91 -14.57
N THR A 414 14.93 21.11 -15.62
CA THR A 414 16.03 21.19 -16.57
C THR A 414 15.55 21.01 -18.00
N TRP A 415 16.33 21.53 -18.94
CA TRP A 415 16.19 21.18 -20.34
C TRP A 415 16.91 19.87 -20.61
N THR A 416 16.21 18.92 -21.21
CA THR A 416 16.81 17.71 -21.75
C THR A 416 16.30 17.43 -23.16
N TRP A 417 16.90 16.45 -23.82
CA TRP A 417 16.52 16.02 -25.15
C TRP A 417 15.97 14.60 -25.08
N GLU A 418 14.79 14.38 -25.66
CA GLU A 418 14.27 13.05 -25.92
C GLU A 418 14.19 12.84 -27.44
N GLY A 419 15.18 12.12 -27.97
CA GLY A 419 15.39 12.06 -29.42
C GLY A 419 15.75 13.44 -29.98
N GLU A 420 14.97 13.92 -30.94
CA GLU A 420 15.15 15.23 -31.57
C GLU A 420 14.30 16.34 -30.92
N GLU A 421 13.51 16.00 -29.90
CA GLU A 421 12.62 16.96 -29.21
C GLU A 421 13.27 17.49 -27.94
N GLN A 422 13.25 18.81 -27.77
CA GLN A 422 13.67 19.45 -26.52
C GLN A 422 12.51 19.44 -25.53
N VAL A 423 12.74 18.84 -24.36
CA VAL A 423 11.72 18.62 -23.34
C VAL A 423 12.14 19.25 -22.01
N VAL A 424 11.15 19.72 -21.24
CA VAL A 424 11.38 20.13 -19.86
C VAL A 424 11.29 18.87 -19.00
N ARG A 425 12.39 18.50 -18.33
CA ARG A 425 12.40 17.46 -17.29
C ARG A 425 12.26 18.13 -15.93
N LEU A 426 11.21 17.77 -15.21
CA LEU A 426 10.91 18.26 -13.88
C LEU A 426 11.05 17.12 -12.88
N THR A 427 12.13 17.15 -12.10
CA THR A 427 12.38 16.21 -11.01
C THR A 427 11.61 16.68 -9.78
N VAL A 428 10.80 15.82 -9.17
CA VAL A 428 10.02 16.13 -7.96
C VAL A 428 10.17 15.05 -6.89
N ALA A 429 10.04 15.45 -5.63
CA ALA A 429 9.87 14.53 -4.51
C ALA A 429 8.94 15.14 -3.46
N GLY A 430 8.21 14.28 -2.75
CA GLY A 430 7.46 14.63 -1.57
C GLY A 430 8.31 14.73 -0.32
N ASP A 431 7.66 14.95 0.82
CA ASP A 431 8.31 15.07 2.12
C ASP A 431 9.14 13.83 2.47
N GLY A 432 10.29 14.04 3.09
CA GLY A 432 11.24 12.97 3.41
C GLY A 432 11.82 12.22 2.20
N GLY A 433 11.64 12.71 0.97
CA GLY A 433 12.06 12.03 -0.25
C GLY A 433 11.05 11.04 -0.82
N ASP A 434 9.79 11.07 -0.35
CA ASP A 434 8.76 10.17 -0.85
C ASP A 434 8.48 10.37 -2.35
N GLU A 435 8.32 9.26 -3.07
CA GLU A 435 7.98 9.30 -4.49
C GLU A 435 6.52 9.73 -4.71
N ILE A 436 6.30 10.61 -5.68
CA ILE A 436 4.97 11.08 -6.07
C ILE A 436 4.45 10.20 -7.20
N VAL A 437 3.55 9.27 -6.86
CA VAL A 437 2.98 8.28 -7.78
C VAL A 437 1.46 8.40 -7.92
N ASP A 438 0.86 7.62 -8.82
CA ASP A 438 -0.58 7.47 -9.01
C ASP A 438 -1.36 8.80 -9.13
N LYS A 439 -2.42 8.97 -8.34
CA LYS A 439 -3.31 10.14 -8.37
C LYS A 439 -2.60 11.44 -8.01
N PRO A 440 -1.75 11.51 -6.95
CA PRO A 440 -0.90 12.67 -6.72
C PRO A 440 -0.12 13.12 -7.95
N TYR A 441 0.54 12.17 -8.63
CA TYR A 441 1.27 12.45 -9.87
C TYR A 441 0.35 12.99 -10.98
N GLU A 442 -0.77 12.31 -11.25
CA GLU A 442 -1.74 12.75 -12.26
C GLU A 442 -2.29 14.16 -11.98
N ASN A 443 -2.55 14.48 -10.71
CA ASN A 443 -3.03 15.78 -10.28
C ASN A 443 -1.98 16.87 -10.48
N LEU A 444 -0.72 16.60 -10.10
CA LEU A 444 0.40 17.52 -10.32
C LEU A 444 0.57 17.84 -11.81
N VAL A 445 0.64 16.81 -12.66
CA VAL A 445 0.79 16.99 -14.12
C VAL A 445 -0.38 17.80 -14.68
N LYS A 446 -1.62 17.47 -14.30
CA LYS A 446 -2.81 18.19 -14.75
C LYS A 446 -2.83 19.66 -14.33
N GLU A 447 -2.35 19.98 -13.12
CA GLU A 447 -2.25 21.36 -12.62
C GLU A 447 -1.17 22.16 -13.37
N LEU A 448 -0.02 21.54 -13.66
CA LEU A 448 1.04 22.15 -14.47
C LEU A 448 0.57 22.38 -15.91
N ASP A 449 -0.07 21.39 -16.53
CA ASP A 449 -0.64 21.45 -17.89
C ASP A 449 -1.67 22.57 -18.04
N ALA A 450 -2.44 22.88 -16.99
CA ALA A 450 -3.43 23.95 -17.01
C ALA A 450 -2.81 25.37 -17.03
N ARG A 451 -1.53 25.52 -16.66
CA ARG A 451 -0.84 26.81 -16.52
C ARG A 451 0.34 27.01 -17.48
N ARG A 452 0.85 25.95 -18.10
CA ARG A 452 2.00 25.98 -19.03
C ARG A 452 1.57 26.02 -20.50
N ASP A 453 2.53 26.22 -21.40
CA ASP A 453 2.34 26.01 -22.84
C ASP A 453 2.25 24.50 -23.17
N PRO A 454 1.12 24.00 -23.72
CA PRO A 454 0.95 22.59 -24.07
C PRO A 454 1.88 22.12 -25.21
N ASN A 455 2.42 23.04 -26.03
CA ASN A 455 3.25 22.70 -27.19
C ASN A 455 4.69 22.30 -26.82
N ARG A 456 5.08 22.42 -25.55
CA ARG A 456 6.36 21.93 -25.05
C ARG A 456 6.13 20.65 -24.28
N LYS A 457 6.89 19.59 -24.55
CA LYS A 457 6.76 18.36 -23.78
C LYS A 457 7.31 18.56 -22.35
N LEU A 458 6.53 18.15 -21.36
CA LEU A 458 6.92 18.10 -19.95
C LEU A 458 7.04 16.63 -19.54
N VAL A 459 8.16 16.29 -18.91
CA VAL A 459 8.40 14.98 -18.30
C VAL A 459 8.60 15.20 -16.80
N VAL A 460 7.64 14.76 -16.00
CA VAL A 460 7.75 14.78 -14.54
C VAL A 460 8.28 13.42 -14.09
N ALA A 461 9.32 13.41 -13.26
CA ALA A 461 9.95 12.19 -12.78
C ALA A 461 10.39 12.33 -11.32
N SER A 462 10.55 11.20 -10.64
CA SER A 462 11.22 11.19 -9.33
C SER A 462 12.73 11.41 -9.48
N TYR A 463 13.38 11.67 -8.35
CA TYR A 463 14.84 11.76 -8.29
C TYR A 463 15.50 10.40 -8.17
N HIS A 464 16.79 10.35 -8.47
CA HIS A 464 17.64 9.19 -8.19
C HIS A 464 18.57 9.49 -7.02
N GLU A 465 18.64 8.57 -6.06
CA GLU A 465 19.61 8.63 -4.97
C GLU A 465 20.99 8.22 -5.47
N VAL A 466 21.99 9.00 -5.09
CA VAL A 466 23.40 8.74 -5.41
C VAL A 466 24.13 8.48 -4.09
N PRO A 467 24.42 7.21 -3.75
CA PRO A 467 25.08 6.87 -2.50
C PRO A 467 26.54 7.35 -2.50
N VAL A 468 26.89 8.06 -1.43
CA VAL A 468 28.19 8.70 -1.20
C VAL A 468 28.80 8.12 0.07
N GLN A 469 30.02 7.62 -0.05
CA GLN A 469 30.81 7.13 1.07
C GLN A 469 31.68 8.25 1.64
N VAL A 470 31.61 8.44 2.96
CA VAL A 470 32.44 9.38 3.72
C VAL A 470 33.12 8.67 4.88
N GLU A 471 34.45 8.79 4.96
CA GLU A 471 35.23 8.38 6.12
C GLU A 471 36.10 9.53 6.61
N ALA A 472 36.04 9.78 7.92
CA ALA A 472 36.78 10.86 8.55
C ALA A 472 37.44 10.41 9.87
N ALA A 473 38.56 11.04 10.20
CA ALA A 473 39.20 11.00 11.50
C ALA A 473 39.17 12.40 12.11
N ILE A 474 38.72 12.52 13.35
CA ILE A 474 38.68 13.78 14.10
C ILE A 474 39.64 13.76 15.28
N GLU A 475 40.26 14.89 15.55
CA GLU A 475 40.99 15.16 16.79
C GLU A 475 40.11 15.96 17.72
N VAL A 476 39.95 15.47 18.95
CA VAL A 476 39.04 16.04 19.94
C VAL A 476 39.84 16.78 21.00
N ASP A 477 39.36 17.96 21.38
CA ASP A 477 39.89 18.77 22.47
C ASP A 477 39.91 17.94 23.77
N PRO A 478 41.04 17.87 24.51
CA PRO A 478 41.14 17.12 25.77
C PRO A 478 40.08 17.48 26.83
N ASP A 479 39.52 18.70 26.79
CA ASP A 479 38.47 19.13 27.72
C ASP A 479 37.08 18.54 27.38
N HIS A 480 36.92 17.86 26.25
CA HIS A 480 35.67 17.26 25.78
C HIS A 480 35.68 15.73 25.83
N VAL A 481 34.51 15.13 26.03
CA VAL A 481 34.35 13.66 25.99
C VAL A 481 34.37 13.18 24.53
N VAL A 482 35.40 12.40 24.17
CA VAL A 482 35.62 11.90 22.80
C VAL A 482 34.39 11.24 22.18
N GLN A 483 33.68 10.39 22.93
CA GLN A 483 32.50 9.67 22.43
C GLN A 483 31.34 10.62 22.09
N GLU A 484 31.14 11.67 22.87
CA GLU A 484 30.07 12.66 22.64
C GLU A 484 30.37 13.50 21.40
N VAL A 485 31.63 13.95 21.25
CA VAL A 485 32.06 14.72 20.06
C VAL A 485 31.98 13.86 18.80
N GLN A 486 32.39 12.59 18.88
CA GLN A 486 32.27 11.65 17.76
C GLN A 486 30.80 11.43 17.34
N ALA A 487 29.90 11.26 18.31
CA ALA A 487 28.46 11.13 18.04
C ALA A 487 27.87 12.43 17.45
N ALA A 488 28.26 13.59 17.98
CA ALA A 488 27.84 14.89 17.45
C ALA A 488 28.33 15.11 16.01
N ALA A 489 29.58 14.74 15.71
CA ALA A 489 30.14 14.81 14.37
C ALA A 489 29.43 13.89 13.37
N ARG A 490 29.05 12.69 13.80
CA ARG A 490 28.23 11.77 13.02
C ARG A 490 26.88 12.39 12.69
N ASN A 491 26.18 12.88 13.72
CA ASN A 491 24.86 13.50 13.56
C ASN A 491 24.93 14.75 12.65
N ALA A 492 26.02 15.53 12.72
CA ALA A 492 26.21 16.70 11.87
C ALA A 492 26.37 16.32 10.38
N LEU A 493 27.12 15.25 10.08
CA LEU A 493 27.22 14.74 8.71
C LEU A 493 25.91 14.12 8.23
N GLU A 494 25.25 13.31 9.06
CA GLU A 494 23.94 12.74 8.75
C GLU A 494 22.91 13.84 8.48
N ALA A 495 22.91 14.92 9.26
CA ALA A 495 22.09 16.09 9.01
C ALA A 495 22.47 16.80 7.71
N TYR A 496 23.77 16.99 7.40
CA TYR A 496 24.17 17.64 6.15
C TYR A 496 23.69 16.88 4.91
N PHE A 497 23.73 15.54 4.92
CA PHE A 497 23.23 14.68 3.84
C PHE A 497 21.74 14.33 3.97
N ALA A 498 21.04 14.83 4.99
CA ALA A 498 19.61 14.62 5.13
C ALA A 498 18.89 15.29 3.95
N PHE A 499 17.76 14.69 3.55
CA PHE A 499 16.95 15.17 2.43
C PHE A 499 16.78 16.69 2.54
N ASP A 500 16.17 17.22 3.59
CA ASP A 500 15.83 18.65 3.71
C ASP A 500 17.01 19.64 3.51
N ASN A 501 18.25 19.21 3.76
CA ASN A 501 19.42 20.09 3.72
C ASN A 501 20.16 20.09 2.36
N LEU A 502 19.92 19.11 1.49
CA LEU A 502 20.52 19.06 0.15
C LEU A 502 19.50 19.36 -0.95
N GLN A 503 19.94 20.07 -1.99
CA GLN A 503 19.14 20.33 -3.19
C GLN A 503 19.43 19.31 -4.30
N PHE A 504 18.47 19.08 -5.20
CA PHE A 504 18.71 18.25 -6.38
C PHE A 504 19.83 18.85 -7.25
N GLY A 505 20.75 17.99 -7.69
CA GLY A 505 21.94 18.39 -8.44
C GLY A 505 22.95 19.22 -7.64
N GLN A 506 22.85 19.27 -6.31
CA GLN A 506 23.84 19.94 -5.49
C GLN A 506 25.14 19.13 -5.47
N PRO A 507 26.27 19.68 -5.95
CA PRO A 507 27.55 19.00 -5.83
C PRO A 507 27.98 18.92 -4.36
N VAL A 508 28.63 17.82 -3.99
CA VAL A 508 29.20 17.63 -2.65
C VAL A 508 30.68 18.01 -2.70
N HIS A 509 31.05 19.10 -2.05
CA HIS A 509 32.45 19.54 -2.01
C HIS A 509 33.17 19.01 -0.77
N LEU A 510 34.44 18.64 -0.93
CA LEU A 510 35.29 18.22 0.17
C LEU A 510 35.38 19.29 1.28
N SER A 511 35.39 20.57 0.88
CA SER A 511 35.39 21.70 1.81
C SER A 511 34.12 21.78 2.67
N ASP A 512 32.97 21.36 2.15
CA ASP A 512 31.72 21.37 2.91
C ASP A 512 31.74 20.28 3.98
N VAL A 513 32.27 19.10 3.67
CA VAL A 513 32.46 18.02 4.65
C VAL A 513 33.42 18.45 5.76
N TYR A 514 34.53 19.12 5.40
CA TYR A 514 35.43 19.71 6.40
C TYR A 514 34.72 20.74 7.28
N ARG A 515 33.98 21.66 6.66
CA ARG A 515 33.24 22.72 7.37
C ARG A 515 32.25 22.13 8.37
N VAL A 516 31.41 21.19 7.93
CA VAL A 516 30.39 20.54 8.78
C VAL A 516 31.03 19.87 9.99
N LEU A 517 32.15 19.16 9.81
CA LEU A 517 32.85 18.50 10.91
C LEU A 517 33.57 19.49 11.84
N GLN A 518 34.15 20.56 11.30
CA GLN A 518 34.86 21.59 12.08
C GLN A 518 33.93 22.51 12.87
N GLU A 519 32.67 22.67 12.46
CA GLU A 519 31.66 23.43 13.19
C GLU A 519 31.19 22.71 14.48
N VAL A 520 31.53 21.43 14.65
CA VAL A 520 31.19 20.64 15.85
C VAL A 520 32.08 21.05 17.02
N SER A 521 31.44 21.44 18.13
CA SER A 521 32.16 21.84 19.35
C SER A 521 33.04 20.68 19.88
N GLY A 522 34.30 21.00 20.18
CA GLY A 522 35.30 20.05 20.65
C GLY A 522 36.15 19.43 19.52
N VAL A 523 35.86 19.69 18.24
CA VAL A 523 36.72 19.24 17.13
C VAL A 523 37.87 20.23 16.92
N VAL A 524 39.10 19.76 17.07
CA VAL A 524 40.34 20.55 16.87
C VAL A 524 40.87 20.38 15.44
N ALA A 525 40.79 19.16 14.91
CA ALA A 525 41.28 18.84 13.57
C ALA A 525 40.41 17.75 12.91
N VAL A 526 40.38 17.76 11.59
CA VAL A 526 39.66 16.78 10.77
C VAL A 526 40.59 16.28 9.68
N THR A 527 40.58 14.99 9.42
CA THR A 527 41.25 14.35 8.29
C THR A 527 40.24 13.46 7.57
N ILE A 528 39.93 13.77 6.31
CA ILE A 528 39.01 12.96 5.50
C ILE A 528 39.83 11.93 4.73
N SER A 529 39.54 10.64 4.92
CA SER A 529 40.21 9.52 4.25
C SER A 529 39.44 9.00 3.04
N ILE A 530 38.11 9.15 3.03
CA ILE A 530 37.25 8.79 1.91
C ILE A 530 36.18 9.86 1.67
N LEU A 531 36.03 10.27 0.42
CA LEU A 531 34.89 10.99 -0.13
C LEU A 531 34.72 10.57 -1.60
N GLN A 532 33.84 9.61 -1.87
CA GLN A 532 33.61 9.04 -3.19
C GLN A 532 32.18 8.52 -3.35
N PHE A 533 31.77 8.18 -4.58
CA PHE A 533 30.56 7.39 -4.82
C PHE A 533 30.73 5.97 -4.29
N GLU A 534 29.68 5.39 -3.71
CA GLU A 534 29.68 3.99 -3.26
C GLU A 534 29.71 3.04 -4.45
N GLU A 535 28.84 3.28 -5.44
CA GLU A 535 28.77 2.43 -6.62
C GLU A 535 29.74 2.87 -7.72
N GLU A 536 30.31 1.90 -8.44
CA GLU A 536 31.19 2.16 -9.58
C GLU A 536 30.40 2.67 -10.80
N SER A 537 29.13 2.27 -10.94
CA SER A 537 28.17 2.75 -11.94
C SER A 537 28.07 4.28 -11.90
N ASP A 538 27.94 4.85 -10.71
CA ASP A 538 27.83 6.28 -10.42
C ASP A 538 29.07 7.11 -10.78
N ARG A 539 30.21 6.45 -10.99
CA ARG A 539 31.44 7.12 -11.44
C ARG A 539 31.42 7.40 -12.94
N THR A 540 30.64 6.64 -13.69
CA THR A 540 30.64 6.68 -15.15
C THR A 540 30.04 7.99 -15.66
N GLY A 541 30.75 8.70 -16.54
CA GLY A 541 30.28 9.99 -17.09
C GLY A 541 30.45 11.20 -16.16
N ARG A 542 30.65 10.99 -14.84
CA ARG A 542 30.88 12.05 -13.85
C ARG A 542 32.37 12.41 -13.65
N GLN A 543 33.27 11.68 -14.33
CA GLN A 543 34.73 11.85 -14.33
C GLN A 543 35.39 11.98 -12.94
N PRO A 544 35.07 11.13 -11.94
CA PRO A 544 35.81 11.13 -10.69
C PRO A 544 37.24 10.61 -10.92
N THR A 545 38.18 11.08 -10.10
CA THR A 545 39.53 10.51 -10.08
C THR A 545 39.55 9.13 -9.39
N ILE A 546 40.65 8.38 -9.56
CA ILE A 546 40.88 7.12 -8.83
C ILE A 546 41.20 7.32 -7.34
N ALA A 547 41.36 8.57 -6.89
CA ALA A 547 41.63 8.89 -5.50
C ALA A 547 40.43 8.53 -4.61
N LEU A 548 40.70 8.10 -3.37
CA LEU A 548 39.64 7.85 -2.38
C LEU A 548 39.00 9.15 -1.88
N VAL A 549 39.73 10.27 -1.97
CA VAL A 549 39.25 11.60 -1.59
C VAL A 549 39.09 12.44 -2.85
N GLN A 550 37.85 12.66 -3.26
CA GLN A 550 37.51 13.57 -4.35
C GLN A 550 37.41 15.01 -3.82
N ALA A 551 37.87 15.99 -4.62
CA ALA A 551 37.71 17.41 -4.26
C ALA A 551 36.24 17.87 -4.33
N HIS A 552 35.48 17.27 -5.25
CA HIS A 552 34.03 17.43 -5.36
C HIS A 552 33.42 16.19 -6.01
N LEU A 553 32.19 15.87 -5.64
CA LEU A 553 31.34 14.88 -6.30
C LEU A 553 30.28 15.64 -7.08
N ARG A 554 30.28 15.47 -8.39
CA ARG A 554 29.26 16.05 -9.27
C ARG A 554 27.99 15.23 -9.13
N ILE A 555 26.87 15.90 -8.88
CA ILE A 555 25.53 15.32 -8.83
C ILE A 555 24.71 15.94 -9.96
N ASP A 556 24.04 15.13 -10.78
CA ASP A 556 23.26 15.66 -11.89
C ASP A 556 21.89 16.19 -11.42
N PRO A 557 21.22 17.07 -12.19
CA PRO A 557 20.04 17.80 -11.70
C PRO A 557 18.83 16.95 -11.29
N GLY A 558 18.77 15.69 -11.71
CA GLY A 558 17.74 14.72 -11.32
C GLY A 558 18.14 13.83 -10.14
N GLU A 559 19.24 14.14 -9.49
CA GLU A 559 19.86 13.28 -8.49
C GLU A 559 20.00 14.00 -7.14
N LEU A 560 20.08 13.22 -6.07
CA LEU A 560 20.34 13.69 -4.72
C LEU A 560 21.44 12.83 -4.08
N ALA A 561 22.49 13.46 -3.56
CA ALA A 561 23.51 12.75 -2.81
C ALA A 561 22.94 12.28 -1.46
N GLN A 562 23.27 11.05 -1.08
CA GLN A 562 22.87 10.45 0.19
C GLN A 562 24.04 9.67 0.78
N LEU A 563 24.12 9.53 2.10
CA LEU A 563 25.16 8.71 2.72
C LEU A 563 24.94 7.21 2.48
N ALA A 564 26.00 6.55 2.02
CA ALA A 564 26.13 5.11 1.90
C ALA A 564 26.25 4.45 3.28
N GLY A 565 25.10 4.13 3.90
CA GLY A 565 25.07 3.46 5.20
C GLY A 565 25.64 4.28 6.36
N PRO A 566 26.02 3.65 7.49
CA PRO A 566 26.49 4.37 8.67
C PRO A 566 27.86 5.02 8.43
N VAL A 567 27.97 6.32 8.69
CA VAL A 567 29.22 7.08 8.52
C VAL A 567 30.33 6.52 9.39
N THR A 568 31.54 6.34 8.87
CA THR A 568 32.68 5.93 9.71
C THR A 568 33.48 7.17 10.12
N ILE A 569 33.30 7.57 11.38
CA ILE A 569 34.11 8.61 12.02
C ILE A 569 34.95 7.97 13.10
N SER A 570 36.27 8.05 13.00
CA SER A 570 37.19 7.71 14.08
C SER A 570 37.55 8.97 14.87
N ALA A 571 37.69 8.86 16.19
CA ALA A 571 38.02 9.99 17.05
C ALA A 571 39.21 9.65 17.95
N ARG A 572 40.13 10.60 18.10
CA ARG A 572 41.25 10.52 19.05
C ARG A 572 41.40 11.84 19.78
N GLU A 573 41.89 11.78 21.01
CA GLU A 573 42.25 12.98 21.77
C GLU A 573 43.42 13.71 21.08
N ALA A 574 43.35 15.03 21.01
CA ALA A 574 44.41 15.86 20.44
C ALA A 574 45.68 15.72 21.28
N ARG A 575 46.82 15.54 20.63
CA ARG A 575 48.10 15.52 21.35
C ARG A 575 48.48 16.96 21.67
N THR A 576 48.51 17.29 22.96
CA THR A 576 49.02 18.57 23.51
C THR A 576 50.43 18.89 23.04
#